data_AF-A0AAD3XKT0-F1
#
_entry.id   AF-A0AAD3XKT0-F1
#
_cell.length_a   1.000
_cell.length_b   1.000
_cell.length_c   1.000
_cell.angle_alpha   90.00
_cell.angle_beta   90.00
_cell.angle_gamma   90.00
#
_symmetry.space_group_name_H-M   'P 1'
#
loop_
_entity.id
_entity.type
_entity.pdbx_description
1 polymer ?
#
loop_
_entity_poly.entity_id
_entity_poly.type
_entity_poly.pdbx_seq_one_letter_code
_entity_poly.pdbx_strand_id
1 'polypeptide(L)'
;MADGGRQTFIVGPIFCFWLIISSSGCFQASEARADQAKNLTTPLSFEEGWAELQEAFTRATELNGSIFRLFTSDEYIRFYKTVYEHCADNHHMSAQFYEGYKNFFKEYLTSKVLPSLREKKDEKLLQELVRTWSNFKTTTGWLSRFFYYLNRYYLPFTKQPSLRETSYLSFYKLVYGEVNDQVRDVLIDMIDQEQEGGQIDEALVKNVLDVYVEMAEGSMKFYVKDFEEALLKDTARFYHKKAVGLMTIDSDDESMRKVKEWVEREREGTSYLKVSQKKLLQVSEHELLTKQVIKEQHEEKLQSRALMADE
;
A
#
# COMPACT_ATOMS: atom_id res chain seq x y z
N MET A 1 42.77 27.59 -6.30
CA MET A 1 42.32 28.99 -6.15
C MET A 1 41.01 29.08 -6.92
N ALA A 2 39.87 28.66 -6.35
CA ALA A 2 39.07 29.29 -5.30
C ALA A 2 38.36 30.57 -5.77
N ASP A 3 37.14 30.42 -6.30
CA ASP A 3 35.99 31.34 -6.12
C ASP A 3 34.74 30.57 -6.63
N GLY A 4 33.63 30.36 -5.92
CA GLY A 4 33.10 31.04 -4.74
C GLY A 4 31.67 31.57 -4.95
N GLY A 5 30.87 31.01 -5.88
CA GLY A 5 29.48 31.44 -6.13
C GLY A 5 28.49 30.94 -5.07
N ARG A 6 28.12 31.81 -4.12
CA ARG A 6 27.04 31.58 -3.14
C ARG A 6 25.66 31.72 -3.80
N GLN A 7 24.84 30.68 -3.71
CA GLN A 7 23.39 30.81 -3.75
C GLN A 7 22.87 31.06 -2.33
N THR A 8 22.19 32.18 -2.15
CA THR A 8 21.49 32.56 -0.93
C THR A 8 20.22 31.74 -0.75
N PHE A 9 20.16 30.90 0.28
CA PHE A 9 18.90 30.36 0.79
C PHE A 9 18.36 31.26 1.88
N ILE A 10 17.13 31.75 1.66
CA ILE A 10 16.34 32.52 2.61
C ILE A 10 15.86 31.54 3.69
N VAL A 11 16.30 31.73 4.93
CA VAL A 11 15.86 30.97 6.11
C VAL A 11 14.90 31.86 6.91
N GLY A 12 13.69 31.35 7.15
CA GLY A 12 12.60 32.06 7.84
C GLY A 12 12.81 32.31 9.34
N PRO A 13 11.93 33.10 9.97
CA PRO A 13 12.26 33.97 11.11
C PRO A 13 12.12 33.35 12.51
N ILE A 14 12.45 32.06 12.69
CA ILE A 14 12.33 31.40 14.02
C ILE A 14 13.68 31.23 14.73
N PHE A 15 14.81 31.46 14.04
CA PHE A 15 16.15 31.22 14.59
C PHE A 15 16.82 32.39 15.32
N CYS A 16 16.21 33.57 15.39
CA CYS A 16 16.87 34.78 15.93
C CYS A 16 16.66 35.05 17.43
N PHE A 17 15.90 34.23 18.17
CA PHE A 17 15.60 34.53 19.59
C PHE A 17 16.54 33.91 20.62
N TRP A 18 17.53 33.12 20.22
CA TRP A 18 18.40 32.39 21.16
C TRP A 18 19.85 32.88 21.28
N LEU A 19 20.22 34.00 20.64
CA LEU A 19 21.62 34.46 20.57
C LEU A 19 21.89 35.87 21.14
N ILE A 20 21.05 36.39 22.05
CA ILE A 20 21.31 37.68 22.70
C ILE A 20 20.96 37.64 24.20
N ILE A 21 21.60 36.78 24.99
CA ILE A 21 21.90 37.07 26.41
C ILE A 21 23.22 36.38 26.76
N SER A 22 24.35 37.06 26.53
CA SER A 22 25.65 36.66 27.08
C SER A 22 26.56 37.88 27.18
N SER A 23 26.46 38.66 28.25
CA SER A 23 27.66 39.32 28.79
C SER A 23 27.48 39.65 30.28
N SER A 24 28.42 39.12 31.06
CA SER A 24 28.88 39.65 32.35
C SER A 24 27.99 39.41 33.57
N GLY A 25 28.13 38.23 34.19
CA GLY A 25 27.63 37.98 35.55
C GLY A 25 27.41 36.53 35.98
N CYS A 26 27.69 35.54 35.13
CA CYS A 26 27.18 34.17 35.33
C CYS A 26 28.28 33.09 35.37
N PHE A 27 29.34 33.28 36.16
CA PHE A 27 30.34 32.20 36.36
C PHE A 27 30.14 31.47 37.70
N GLN A 28 29.83 32.17 38.79
CA GLN A 28 29.58 31.53 40.09
C GLN A 28 28.14 31.01 40.30
N ALA A 29 27.17 31.49 39.51
CA ALA A 29 25.82 30.92 39.50
C ALA A 29 25.71 29.65 38.62
N SER A 30 26.78 29.27 37.91
CA SER A 30 26.79 28.14 36.98
C SER A 30 27.06 26.81 37.67
N GLU A 31 27.93 26.76 38.68
CA GLU A 31 28.20 25.55 39.46
C GLU A 31 27.03 25.19 40.39
N ALA A 32 26.41 26.17 41.06
CA ALA A 32 25.22 25.92 41.89
C ALA A 32 23.99 25.47 41.07
N ARG A 33 23.85 25.92 39.81
CA ARG A 33 22.82 25.43 38.86
C ARG A 33 23.15 24.06 38.29
N ALA A 34 24.43 23.75 38.06
CA ALA A 34 24.87 22.44 37.58
C ALA A 34 24.67 21.35 38.64
N ASP A 35 24.83 21.68 39.92
CA ASP A 35 24.58 20.76 41.04
C ASP A 35 23.08 20.60 41.36
N GLN A 36 22.25 21.63 41.13
CA GLN A 36 20.79 21.50 41.22
C GLN A 36 20.14 20.81 40.01
N ALA A 37 20.77 20.84 38.82
CA ALA A 37 20.27 20.16 37.62
C ALA A 37 20.57 18.64 37.62
N LYS A 38 21.42 18.15 38.52
CA LYS A 38 21.72 16.72 38.68
C LYS A 38 20.80 15.97 39.63
N ASN A 39 19.84 16.65 40.27
CA ASN A 39 18.93 16.05 41.27
C ASN A 39 17.47 16.35 40.93
N LEU A 40 16.94 15.78 39.83
CA LEU A 40 15.66 15.04 39.76
C LEU A 40 15.34 14.65 38.30
N THR A 41 15.90 13.54 37.83
CA THR A 41 15.21 12.68 36.86
C THR A 41 15.90 11.34 36.98
N THR A 42 15.29 10.41 37.71
CA THR A 42 15.49 8.99 37.40
C THR A 42 15.34 8.84 35.88
N PRO A 43 16.25 8.13 35.19
CA PRO A 43 16.05 7.86 33.77
C PRO A 43 14.65 7.23 33.63
N LEU A 44 13.73 7.96 32.99
CA LEU A 44 12.35 7.52 32.82
C LEU A 44 12.38 6.16 32.16
N SER A 45 11.71 5.17 32.77
CA SER A 45 11.80 3.81 32.26
C SER A 45 11.01 3.67 30.96
N PHE A 46 11.35 2.67 30.15
CA PHE A 46 10.58 2.38 28.95
C PHE A 46 9.11 2.12 29.29
N GLU A 47 8.83 1.42 30.38
CA GLU A 47 7.48 1.06 30.83
C GLU A 47 6.64 2.30 31.13
N GLU A 48 7.21 3.31 31.78
CA GLU A 48 6.53 4.57 32.10
C GLU A 48 6.15 5.33 30.83
N GLY A 49 7.12 5.56 29.92
CA GLY A 49 6.86 6.25 28.67
C GLY A 49 5.94 5.47 27.72
N TRP A 50 6.05 4.14 27.70
CA TRP A 50 5.21 3.28 26.87
C TRP A 50 3.77 3.22 27.40
N ALA A 51 3.57 3.16 28.72
CA ALA A 51 2.25 3.18 29.34
C ALA A 51 1.48 4.46 29.00
N GLU A 52 2.17 5.61 28.97
CA GLU A 52 1.55 6.88 28.58
C GLU A 52 1.05 6.87 27.12
N LEU A 53 1.72 6.15 26.23
CA LEU A 53 1.33 6.04 24.81
C LEU A 53 0.18 5.05 24.58
N GLN A 54 -0.12 4.14 25.52
CA GLN A 54 -1.18 3.14 25.37
C GLN A 54 -2.57 3.77 25.14
N GLU A 55 -2.83 4.91 25.80
CA GLU A 55 -4.07 5.65 25.59
C GLU A 55 -4.20 6.10 24.13
N ALA A 56 -3.12 6.63 23.56
CA ALA A 56 -3.07 7.07 22.17
C ALA A 56 -3.23 5.89 21.21
N PHE A 57 -2.61 4.75 21.50
CA PHE A 57 -2.69 3.55 20.67
C PHE A 57 -4.11 2.97 20.62
N THR A 58 -4.76 2.89 21.78
CA THR A 58 -6.14 2.40 21.89
C THR A 58 -7.07 3.31 21.08
N ARG A 59 -7.01 4.62 21.29
CA ARG A 59 -7.81 5.60 20.55
C ARG A 59 -7.55 5.56 19.05
N ALA A 60 -6.30 5.38 18.64
CA ALA A 60 -5.93 5.29 17.23
C ALA A 60 -6.38 4.01 16.54
N THR A 61 -6.67 2.94 17.27
CA THR A 61 -7.12 1.65 16.70
C THR A 61 -8.63 1.44 16.75
N GLU A 62 -9.35 2.16 17.61
CA GLU A 62 -10.82 2.10 17.73
C GLU A 62 -11.56 2.99 16.71
N LEU A 63 -10.86 3.46 15.68
CA LEU A 63 -11.43 4.30 14.63
C LEU A 63 -12.56 3.60 13.85
N ASN A 64 -13.74 4.23 13.82
CA ASN A 64 -14.84 3.92 12.90
C ASN A 64 -14.97 5.01 11.81
N GLY A 65 -13.87 5.34 11.11
CA GLY A 65 -13.91 6.22 9.93
C GLY A 65 -13.95 7.73 10.18
N SER A 66 -13.90 8.21 11.44
CA SER A 66 -13.79 9.65 11.73
C SER A 66 -12.33 10.09 11.89
N ILE A 67 -11.81 10.81 10.91
CA ILE A 67 -10.38 11.17 10.75
C ILE A 67 -10.06 12.53 11.40
N PHE A 68 -11.04 13.44 11.44
CA PHE A 68 -10.82 14.82 11.87
C PHE A 68 -10.99 14.94 13.39
N ARG A 69 -9.87 15.21 14.09
CA ARG A 69 -9.76 15.49 15.54
C ARG A 69 -9.64 14.27 16.45
N LEU A 70 -8.89 13.25 16.04
CA LEU A 70 -8.60 12.15 16.95
C LEU A 70 -7.80 12.61 18.18
N PHE A 71 -6.87 13.55 17.99
CA PHE A 71 -6.07 14.14 19.06
C PHE A 71 -6.05 15.66 18.96
N THR A 72 -6.03 16.31 20.12
CA THR A 72 -5.79 17.76 20.25
C THR A 72 -4.31 18.09 20.07
N SER A 73 -3.98 19.37 19.90
CA SER A 73 -2.58 19.82 19.83
C SER A 73 -1.82 19.51 21.12
N ASP A 74 -2.47 19.65 22.28
CA ASP A 74 -1.84 19.39 23.59
C ASP A 74 -1.54 17.90 23.78
N GLU A 75 -2.48 17.04 23.39
CA GLU A 75 -2.27 15.58 23.38
C GLU A 75 -1.15 15.18 22.43
N TYR A 76 -1.12 15.76 21.22
CA TYR A 76 -0.03 15.52 20.28
C TYR A 76 1.33 15.93 20.85
N ILE A 77 1.43 17.14 21.42
CA ILE A 77 2.66 17.64 22.03
C ILE A 77 3.08 16.71 23.18
N ARG A 78 2.14 16.30 24.02
CA ARG A 78 2.38 15.38 25.14
C ARG A 78 3.00 14.07 24.64
N PHE A 79 2.33 13.34 23.74
CA PHE A 79 2.82 12.04 23.26
C PHE A 79 4.14 12.15 22.49
N TYR A 80 4.30 13.19 21.67
CA TYR A 80 5.58 13.46 20.99
C TYR A 80 6.70 13.74 21.99
N LYS A 81 6.44 14.57 23.01
CA LYS A 81 7.40 14.95 24.03
C LYS A 81 7.82 13.72 24.85
N THR A 82 6.88 12.84 25.22
CA THR A 82 7.21 11.58 25.89
C THR A 82 8.22 10.78 25.09
N VAL A 83 8.00 10.54 23.79
CA VAL A 83 8.96 9.80 22.96
C VAL A 83 10.29 10.55 22.85
N TYR A 84 10.26 11.87 22.64
CA TYR A 84 11.46 12.69 22.51
C TYR A 84 12.34 12.64 23.76
N GLU A 85 11.78 12.85 24.95
CA GLU A 85 12.53 12.88 26.22
C GLU A 85 13.20 11.54 26.54
N HIS A 86 12.57 10.42 26.17
CA HIS A 86 13.17 9.10 26.37
C HIS A 86 14.22 8.76 25.32
N CYS A 87 14.10 9.27 24.10
CA CYS A 87 14.92 8.83 22.96
C CYS A 87 16.05 9.79 22.56
N ALA A 88 15.95 11.09 22.87
CA ALA A 88 16.85 12.13 22.39
C ALA A 88 18.34 11.80 22.62
N ASP A 89 18.66 11.44 23.85
CA ASP A 89 20.03 11.15 24.28
C ASP A 89 20.27 9.65 24.59
N ASN A 90 19.33 8.78 24.20
CA ASN A 90 19.38 7.36 24.53
C ASN A 90 19.01 6.46 23.35
N HIS A 91 20.05 5.96 22.67
CA HIS A 91 19.89 5.01 21.57
C HIS A 91 19.28 3.67 22.00
N HIS A 92 19.54 3.21 23.23
CA HIS A 92 18.96 1.97 23.73
C HIS A 92 17.44 2.10 23.91
N MET A 93 16.97 3.23 24.47
CA MET A 93 15.54 3.53 24.54
C MET A 93 14.95 3.69 23.13
N SER A 94 15.62 4.40 22.23
CA SER A 94 15.16 4.53 20.84
C SER A 94 14.93 3.17 20.17
N ALA A 95 15.81 2.19 20.42
CA ALA A 95 15.64 0.81 19.96
C ALA A 95 14.40 0.14 20.57
N GLN A 96 14.19 0.28 21.88
CA GLN A 96 13.03 -0.29 22.58
C GLN A 96 11.71 0.30 22.08
N PHE A 97 11.62 1.62 21.91
CA PHE A 97 10.42 2.28 21.36
C PHE A 97 10.13 1.85 19.92
N TYR A 98 11.15 1.66 19.09
CA TYR A 98 10.96 1.15 17.73
C TYR A 98 10.48 -0.31 17.71
N GLU A 99 11.03 -1.16 18.59
CA GLU A 99 10.60 -2.56 18.70
C GLU A 99 9.18 -2.66 19.29
N GLY A 100 8.86 -1.84 20.29
CA GLY A 100 7.50 -1.68 20.81
C GLY A 100 6.52 -1.27 19.72
N TYR A 101 6.89 -0.33 18.85
CA TYR A 101 6.07 0.08 17.71
C TYR A 101 5.76 -1.08 16.75
N LYS A 102 6.76 -1.91 16.42
CA LYS A 102 6.56 -3.12 15.61
C LYS A 102 5.64 -4.12 16.29
N ASN A 103 5.87 -4.39 17.57
CA ASN A 103 5.08 -5.34 18.34
C ASN A 103 3.63 -4.90 18.49
N PHE A 104 3.39 -3.61 18.72
CA PHE A 104 2.06 -3.03 18.73
C PHE A 104 1.31 -3.30 17.42
N PHE A 105 1.92 -3.01 16.27
CA PHE A 105 1.26 -3.25 14.99
C PHE A 105 1.06 -4.73 14.72
N LYS A 106 2.03 -5.58 15.07
CA LYS A 106 1.89 -7.03 14.98
C LYS A 106 0.67 -7.51 15.76
N GLU A 107 0.52 -7.07 17.01
CA GLU A 107 -0.61 -7.43 17.86
C GLU A 107 -1.93 -6.88 17.33
N TYR A 108 -1.99 -5.60 16.96
CA TYR A 108 -3.19 -4.98 16.41
C TYR A 108 -3.67 -5.69 15.13
N LEU A 109 -2.75 -5.97 14.21
CA LEU A 109 -3.07 -6.63 12.95
C LEU A 109 -3.55 -8.06 13.16
N THR A 110 -2.90 -8.82 14.02
CA THR A 110 -3.23 -10.23 14.26
C THR A 110 -4.47 -10.43 15.13
N SER A 111 -4.72 -9.55 16.10
CA SER A 111 -5.83 -9.69 17.05
C SER A 111 -7.13 -9.02 16.61
N LYS A 112 -7.07 -7.96 15.80
CA LYS A 112 -8.26 -7.19 15.39
C LYS A 112 -8.50 -7.21 13.88
N VAL A 113 -7.51 -6.85 13.08
CA VAL A 113 -7.70 -6.64 11.62
C VAL A 113 -7.89 -7.97 10.88
N LEU A 114 -6.98 -8.92 11.09
CA LEU A 114 -7.03 -10.20 10.38
C LEU A 114 -8.31 -11.01 10.69
N PRO A 115 -8.77 -11.13 11.96
CA PRO A 115 -10.04 -11.78 12.26
C PRO A 115 -11.24 -11.11 11.58
N SER A 116 -11.31 -9.78 11.54
CA SER A 116 -12.45 -9.08 10.93
C SER A 116 -12.56 -9.35 9.42
N LEU A 117 -11.43 -9.56 8.75
CA LEU A 117 -11.37 -9.95 7.34
C LEU A 117 -11.75 -11.41 7.13
N ARG A 118 -11.24 -12.34 7.95
CA ARG A 118 -11.55 -13.78 7.85
C ARG A 118 -13.04 -14.10 7.99
N GLU A 119 -13.80 -13.26 8.69
CA GLU A 119 -15.24 -13.40 8.85
C GLU A 119 -16.06 -12.96 7.62
N LYS A 120 -15.42 -12.33 6.62
CA LYS A 120 -16.07 -11.82 5.41
C LYS A 120 -15.68 -12.64 4.20
N LYS A 121 -16.54 -12.64 3.18
CA LYS A 121 -16.35 -13.28 1.89
C LYS A 121 -16.83 -12.36 0.78
N ASP A 122 -16.44 -12.66 -0.45
CA ASP A 122 -16.92 -12.01 -1.67
C ASP A 122 -16.73 -10.48 -1.59
N GLU A 123 -17.62 -9.68 -2.18
CA GLU A 123 -17.53 -8.22 -2.15
C GLU A 123 -17.44 -7.63 -0.73
N LYS A 124 -18.05 -8.28 0.28
CA LYS A 124 -17.97 -7.82 1.67
C LYS A 124 -16.56 -7.92 2.24
N LEU A 125 -15.77 -8.90 1.78
CA LEU A 125 -14.34 -8.99 2.11
C LEU A 125 -13.58 -7.80 1.53
N LEU A 126 -13.85 -7.44 0.27
CA LEU A 126 -13.22 -6.30 -0.39
C LEU A 126 -13.55 -4.97 0.31
N GLN A 127 -14.81 -4.76 0.66
CA GLN A 127 -15.25 -3.56 1.40
C GLN A 127 -14.59 -3.46 2.77
N GLU A 128 -14.52 -4.58 3.49
CA GLU A 128 -13.86 -4.64 4.80
C GLU A 128 -12.35 -4.41 4.68
N LEU A 129 -11.70 -4.92 3.63
CA LEU A 129 -10.28 -4.66 3.35
C LEU A 129 -10.03 -3.16 3.12
N VAL A 130 -10.81 -2.51 2.26
CA VAL A 130 -10.66 -1.07 1.99
C VAL A 130 -10.88 -0.25 3.27
N ARG A 131 -11.90 -0.59 4.05
CA ARG A 131 -12.20 0.06 5.33
C ARG A 131 -11.07 -0.10 6.35
N THR A 132 -10.63 -1.33 6.58
CA THR A 132 -9.56 -1.65 7.54
C THR A 132 -8.23 -1.04 7.13
N TRP A 133 -7.90 -1.05 5.84
CA TRP A 133 -6.71 -0.39 5.30
C TRP A 133 -6.74 1.13 5.53
N SER A 134 -7.87 1.79 5.26
CA SER A 134 -8.04 3.23 5.50
C SER A 134 -7.85 3.60 6.98
N ASN A 135 -8.47 2.82 7.88
CA ASN A 135 -8.28 2.96 9.33
C ASN A 135 -6.81 2.77 9.71
N PHE A 136 -6.19 1.71 9.22
CA PHE A 136 -4.78 1.38 9.47
C PHE A 136 -3.82 2.49 9.00
N LYS A 137 -4.06 3.09 7.83
CA LYS A 137 -3.29 4.25 7.34
C LYS A 137 -3.40 5.44 8.30
N THR A 138 -4.60 5.67 8.83
CA THR A 138 -4.85 6.76 9.79
C THR A 138 -4.12 6.50 11.11
N THR A 139 -4.22 5.29 11.67
CA THR A 139 -3.46 4.86 12.86
C THR A 139 -1.96 5.04 12.63
N THR A 140 -1.43 4.50 11.53
CA THR A 140 -0.02 4.64 11.13
C THR A 140 0.41 6.10 11.07
N GLY A 141 -0.41 6.97 10.48
CA GLY A 141 -0.14 8.39 10.35
C GLY A 141 0.01 9.09 11.69
N TRP A 142 -0.91 8.85 12.64
CA TRP A 142 -0.83 9.41 13.99
C TRP A 142 0.37 8.89 14.77
N LEU A 143 0.58 7.57 14.78
CA LEU A 143 1.71 7.00 15.52
C LEU A 143 3.06 7.44 14.94
N SER A 144 3.16 7.57 13.61
CA SER A 144 4.37 8.13 12.98
C SER A 144 4.67 9.57 13.38
N ARG A 145 3.64 10.35 13.76
CA ARG A 145 3.81 11.73 14.26
C ARG A 145 4.29 11.73 15.71
N PHE A 146 3.72 10.90 16.58
CA PHE A 146 4.18 10.78 17.97
C PHE A 146 5.64 10.29 18.02
N PHE A 147 5.98 9.34 17.15
CA PHE A 147 7.33 8.77 17.06
C PHE A 147 8.24 9.51 16.05
N TYR A 148 7.92 10.76 15.71
CA TYR A 148 8.64 11.51 14.67
C TYR A 148 10.15 11.60 14.93
N TYR A 149 10.57 11.70 16.20
CA TYR A 149 11.98 11.69 16.57
C TYR A 149 12.72 10.45 16.03
N LEU A 150 12.14 9.25 16.17
CA LEU A 150 12.75 8.03 15.67
C LEU A 150 12.92 8.08 14.15
N ASN A 151 11.86 8.47 13.44
CA ASN A 151 11.86 8.60 11.99
C ASN A 151 12.91 9.60 11.48
N ARG A 152 13.12 10.69 12.21
CA ARG A 152 14.02 11.78 11.80
C ARG A 152 15.48 11.49 12.12
N TYR A 153 15.77 10.85 13.25
CA TYR A 153 17.14 10.76 13.77
C TYR A 153 17.61 9.31 13.95
N TYR A 154 16.85 8.48 14.65
CA TYR A 154 17.28 7.12 15.02
C TYR A 154 17.27 6.12 13.85
N LEU A 155 16.18 6.07 13.07
CA LEU A 155 16.02 5.08 12.00
C LEU A 155 17.00 5.33 10.83
N PRO A 156 17.23 6.56 10.36
CA PRO A 156 18.27 6.82 9.36
C PRO A 156 19.66 6.47 9.87
N PHE A 157 19.97 6.78 11.13
CA PHE A 157 21.26 6.46 11.75
C PHE A 157 21.51 4.94 11.81
N THR A 158 20.47 4.16 12.11
CA THR A 158 20.55 2.68 12.19
C THR A 158 20.23 1.97 10.87
N LYS A 159 19.98 2.73 9.79
CA LYS A 159 19.57 2.22 8.46
C LYS A 159 18.35 1.28 8.52
N GLN A 160 17.43 1.57 9.43
CA GLN A 160 16.17 0.84 9.56
C GLN A 160 15.11 1.46 8.61
N PRO A 161 14.12 0.66 8.17
CA PRO A 161 12.97 1.18 7.44
C PRO A 161 12.25 2.29 8.22
N SER A 162 11.58 3.21 7.51
CA SER A 162 10.77 4.23 8.17
C SER A 162 9.63 3.60 8.98
N LEU A 163 9.04 4.35 9.93
CA LEU A 163 7.89 3.86 10.69
C LEU A 163 6.72 3.46 9.79
N ARG A 164 6.44 4.26 8.75
CA ARG A 164 5.38 3.99 7.78
C ARG A 164 5.69 2.74 6.96
N GLU A 165 6.89 2.65 6.42
CA GLU A 165 7.33 1.47 5.67
C GLU A 165 7.24 0.21 6.55
N THR A 166 7.69 0.30 7.80
CA THR A 166 7.62 -0.78 8.79
C THR A 166 6.20 -1.23 9.06
N SER A 167 5.26 -0.30 9.26
CA SER A 167 3.86 -0.67 9.50
C SER A 167 3.21 -1.26 8.25
N TYR A 168 3.45 -0.68 7.06
CA TYR A 168 2.87 -1.16 5.80
C TYR A 168 3.39 -2.56 5.44
N LEU A 169 4.69 -2.81 5.62
CA LEU A 169 5.27 -4.15 5.48
C LEU A 169 4.69 -5.15 6.49
N SER A 170 4.32 -4.70 7.69
CA SER A 170 3.67 -5.56 8.69
C SER A 170 2.26 -5.93 8.27
N PHE A 171 1.49 -4.97 7.73
CA PHE A 171 0.17 -5.24 7.14
C PHE A 171 0.27 -6.24 5.98
N TYR A 172 1.20 -6.00 5.06
CA TYR A 172 1.46 -6.90 3.93
C TYR A 172 1.76 -8.33 4.39
N LYS A 173 2.69 -8.50 5.34
CA LYS A 173 3.13 -9.82 5.80
C LYS A 173 2.08 -10.57 6.62
N LEU A 174 1.36 -9.86 7.50
CA LEU A 174 0.51 -10.50 8.52
C LEU A 174 -0.96 -10.58 8.11
N VAL A 175 -1.43 -9.63 7.29
CA VAL A 175 -2.83 -9.59 6.84
C VAL A 175 -2.89 -10.04 5.40
N TYR A 176 -2.19 -9.33 4.53
CA TYR A 176 -2.31 -9.52 3.09
C TYR A 176 -1.82 -10.89 2.64
N GLY A 177 -0.70 -11.36 3.19
CA GLY A 177 -0.17 -12.70 2.91
C GLY A 177 -1.15 -13.84 3.16
N GLU A 178 -2.18 -13.64 3.99
CA GLU A 178 -3.20 -14.67 4.24
C GLU A 178 -4.49 -14.48 3.42
N VAL A 179 -4.95 -13.23 3.25
CA VAL A 179 -6.26 -12.97 2.61
C VAL A 179 -6.15 -12.70 1.12
N ASN A 180 -4.94 -12.44 0.60
CA ASN A 180 -4.74 -12.00 -0.79
C ASN A 180 -5.32 -12.97 -1.82
N ASP A 181 -5.18 -14.27 -1.61
CA ASP A 181 -5.70 -15.24 -2.59
C ASP A 181 -7.21 -15.10 -2.76
N GLN A 182 -7.95 -14.98 -1.65
CA GLN A 182 -9.40 -14.76 -1.68
C GLN A 182 -9.75 -13.38 -2.26
N VAL A 183 -9.01 -12.33 -1.88
CA VAL A 183 -9.22 -10.97 -2.41
C VAL A 183 -9.03 -10.95 -3.93
N ARG A 184 -7.97 -11.59 -4.41
CA ARG A 184 -7.62 -11.66 -5.83
C ARG A 184 -8.65 -12.48 -6.61
N ASP A 185 -9.08 -13.62 -6.09
CA ASP A 185 -10.09 -14.44 -6.74
C ASP A 185 -11.41 -13.66 -6.89
N VAL A 186 -11.87 -12.98 -5.83
CA VAL A 186 -13.07 -12.13 -5.90
C VAL A 186 -12.89 -10.97 -6.89
N LEU A 187 -11.72 -10.32 -6.94
CA LEU A 187 -11.46 -9.25 -7.91
C LEU A 187 -11.52 -9.75 -9.36
N ILE A 188 -10.93 -10.92 -9.62
CA ILE A 188 -10.95 -11.53 -10.95
C ILE A 188 -12.38 -11.93 -11.32
N ASP A 189 -13.14 -12.54 -10.40
CA ASP A 189 -14.55 -12.90 -10.63
C ASP A 189 -15.41 -11.67 -10.96
N MET A 190 -15.17 -10.53 -10.30
CA MET A 190 -15.85 -9.27 -10.64
C MET A 190 -15.47 -8.78 -12.05
N ILE A 191 -14.19 -8.86 -12.42
CA ILE A 191 -13.74 -8.45 -13.77
C ILE A 191 -14.35 -9.36 -14.84
N ASP A 192 -14.38 -10.68 -14.61
CA ASP A 192 -15.02 -11.64 -15.51
C ASP A 192 -16.52 -11.35 -15.67
N GLN A 193 -17.21 -11.06 -14.58
CA GLN A 193 -18.62 -10.65 -14.60
C GLN A 193 -18.82 -9.40 -15.48
N GLU A 194 -17.96 -8.40 -15.36
CA GLU A 194 -18.03 -7.20 -16.21
C GLU A 194 -17.74 -7.52 -17.68
N GLN A 195 -16.76 -8.39 -17.97
CA GLN A 195 -16.43 -8.81 -19.34
C GLN A 195 -17.57 -9.59 -20.02
N GLU A 196 -18.41 -10.28 -19.25
CA GLU A 196 -19.63 -10.94 -19.70
C GLU A 196 -20.83 -9.96 -19.85
N GLY A 197 -20.65 -8.68 -19.51
CA GLY A 197 -21.65 -7.63 -19.62
C GLY A 197 -22.47 -7.40 -18.34
N GLY A 198 -22.04 -8.00 -17.22
CA GLY A 198 -22.57 -7.72 -15.89
C GLY A 198 -22.19 -6.32 -15.40
N GLN A 199 -22.92 -5.84 -14.40
CA GLN A 199 -22.58 -4.62 -13.68
C GLN A 199 -21.75 -4.95 -12.44
N ILE A 200 -20.74 -4.14 -12.15
CA ILE A 200 -19.91 -4.26 -10.96
C ILE A 200 -19.73 -2.91 -10.26
N ASP A 201 -19.29 -2.95 -9.01
CA ASP A 201 -18.81 -1.76 -8.31
C ASP A 201 -17.35 -1.46 -8.74
N GLU A 202 -17.19 -0.73 -9.84
CA GLU A 202 -15.87 -0.31 -10.35
C GLU A 202 -15.07 0.49 -9.31
N ALA A 203 -15.75 1.26 -8.45
CA ALA A 203 -15.11 2.06 -7.42
C ALA A 203 -14.51 1.17 -6.34
N LEU A 204 -15.20 0.10 -5.94
CA LEU A 204 -14.67 -0.90 -5.03
C LEU A 204 -13.45 -1.60 -5.61
N VAL A 205 -13.52 -2.07 -6.86
CA VAL A 205 -12.37 -2.70 -7.55
C VAL A 205 -11.18 -1.75 -7.55
N LYS A 206 -11.37 -0.51 -8.00
CA LYS A 206 -10.32 0.52 -8.00
C LYS A 206 -9.73 0.73 -6.60
N ASN A 207 -10.57 0.87 -5.58
CA ASN A 207 -10.10 1.11 -4.21
C ASN A 207 -9.26 -0.05 -3.68
N VAL A 208 -9.62 -1.30 -4.01
CA VAL A 208 -8.79 -2.47 -3.63
C VAL A 208 -7.48 -2.48 -4.40
N LEU A 209 -7.48 -2.18 -5.70
CA LEU A 209 -6.26 -2.07 -6.49
C LEU A 209 -5.31 -0.98 -5.93
N ASP A 210 -5.87 0.14 -5.48
CA ASP A 210 -5.11 1.20 -4.82
C ASP A 210 -4.45 0.70 -3.52
N VAL A 211 -5.04 -0.25 -2.78
CA VAL A 211 -4.41 -0.85 -1.58
C VAL A 211 -3.06 -1.51 -1.93
N TYR A 212 -2.97 -2.27 -3.03
CA TYR A 212 -1.71 -2.91 -3.44
C TYR A 212 -0.60 -1.88 -3.69
N VAL A 213 -0.94 -0.77 -4.36
CA VAL A 213 0.01 0.28 -4.72
C VAL A 213 0.41 1.09 -3.49
N GLU A 214 -0.54 1.42 -2.63
CA GLU A 214 -0.28 2.17 -1.39
C GLU A 214 0.55 1.36 -0.38
N MET A 215 0.32 0.04 -0.25
CA MET A 215 1.14 -0.84 0.59
C MET A 215 2.61 -0.85 0.15
N ALA A 216 2.86 -0.72 -1.15
CA ALA A 216 4.20 -0.63 -1.73
C ALA A 216 4.72 0.82 -1.81
N GLU A 217 4.11 1.75 -1.07
CA GLU A 217 4.46 3.18 -1.05
C GLU A 217 4.50 3.83 -2.45
N GLY A 218 3.56 3.47 -3.31
CA GLY A 218 3.43 3.98 -4.67
C GLY A 218 4.16 3.15 -5.73
N SER A 219 4.93 2.14 -5.34
CA SER A 219 5.51 1.18 -6.28
C SER A 219 4.46 0.16 -6.76
N MET A 220 4.59 -0.31 -8.00
CA MET A 220 3.72 -1.36 -8.55
C MET A 220 4.11 -2.78 -8.08
N LYS A 221 5.09 -2.92 -7.19
CA LYS A 221 5.66 -4.23 -6.80
C LYS A 221 4.61 -5.25 -6.35
N PHE A 222 3.74 -4.89 -5.40
CA PHE A 222 2.72 -5.81 -4.91
C PHE A 222 1.56 -5.94 -5.90
N TYR A 223 1.20 -4.88 -6.61
CA TYR A 223 0.20 -4.95 -7.67
C TYR A 223 0.56 -5.97 -8.74
N VAL A 224 1.80 -5.91 -9.26
CA VAL A 224 2.26 -6.81 -10.32
C VAL A 224 2.27 -8.25 -9.82
N LYS A 225 2.97 -8.48 -8.71
CA LYS A 225 3.21 -9.82 -8.16
C LYS A 225 1.93 -10.49 -7.65
N ASP A 226 1.12 -9.75 -6.92
CA ASP A 226 0.05 -10.32 -6.12
C ASP A 226 -1.33 -10.21 -6.81
N PHE A 227 -1.45 -9.48 -7.93
CA PHE A 227 -2.68 -9.34 -8.74
C PHE A 227 -2.47 -9.46 -10.25
N GLU A 228 -1.66 -8.61 -10.88
CA GLU A 228 -1.59 -8.47 -12.35
C GLU A 228 -1.22 -9.78 -13.05
N GLU A 229 -0.27 -10.54 -12.51
CA GLU A 229 0.13 -11.84 -13.07
C GLU A 229 -1.03 -12.84 -13.14
N ALA A 230 -1.88 -12.89 -12.10
CA ALA A 230 -3.04 -13.76 -12.08
C ALA A 230 -4.14 -13.25 -13.03
N LEU A 231 -4.37 -11.94 -13.06
CA LEU A 231 -5.31 -11.32 -13.98
C LEU A 231 -4.96 -11.64 -15.45
N LEU A 232 -3.69 -11.48 -15.83
CA LEU A 232 -3.23 -11.77 -17.19
C LEU A 232 -3.44 -13.24 -17.55
N LYS A 233 -3.14 -14.16 -16.63
CA LYS A 233 -3.36 -15.59 -16.82
C LYS A 233 -4.84 -15.92 -16.99
N ASP A 234 -5.68 -15.27 -16.20
CA ASP A 234 -7.12 -15.47 -16.27
C ASP A 234 -7.72 -14.90 -17.56
N THR A 235 -7.33 -13.69 -17.94
CA THR A 235 -7.69 -13.05 -19.22
C THR A 235 -7.30 -13.94 -20.41
N ALA A 236 -6.10 -14.55 -20.38
CA ALA A 236 -5.70 -15.52 -21.40
C ALA A 236 -6.68 -16.70 -21.49
N ARG A 237 -7.06 -17.28 -20.34
CA ARG A 237 -8.02 -18.39 -20.28
C ARG A 237 -9.41 -17.97 -20.76
N PHE A 238 -9.88 -16.78 -20.42
CA PHE A 238 -11.15 -16.23 -20.88
C PHE A 238 -11.19 -16.11 -22.41
N TYR A 239 -10.18 -15.46 -22.99
CA TYR A 239 -10.11 -15.29 -24.45
C TYR A 239 -9.83 -16.60 -25.19
N HIS A 240 -9.10 -17.53 -24.57
CA HIS A 240 -8.94 -18.88 -25.11
C HIS A 240 -10.29 -19.59 -25.26
N LYS A 241 -11.14 -19.54 -24.22
CA LYS A 241 -12.48 -20.14 -24.26
C LYS A 241 -13.37 -19.47 -25.31
N LYS A 242 -13.32 -18.13 -25.41
CA LYS A 242 -14.04 -17.38 -26.45
C LYS A 242 -13.57 -17.77 -27.85
N ALA A 243 -12.26 -17.89 -28.07
CA ALA A 243 -11.69 -18.30 -29.34
C ALA A 243 -12.11 -19.71 -29.76
N VAL A 244 -12.18 -20.66 -28.82
CA VAL A 244 -12.73 -22.01 -29.09
C VAL A 244 -14.21 -21.93 -29.48
N GLY A 245 -15.00 -21.07 -28.82
CA GLY A 245 -16.40 -20.83 -29.18
C GLY A 245 -16.61 -20.22 -30.57
N LEU A 246 -15.60 -19.56 -31.16
CA LEU A 246 -15.68 -19.07 -32.53
C LEU A 246 -15.67 -20.21 -33.56
N MET A 247 -15.11 -21.38 -33.22
CA MET A 247 -15.06 -22.53 -34.13
C MET A 247 -16.44 -23.11 -34.44
N THR A 248 -17.45 -22.81 -33.62
CA THR A 248 -18.83 -23.22 -33.88
C THR A 248 -19.62 -22.23 -34.74
N ILE A 249 -18.99 -21.13 -35.17
CA ILE A 249 -19.60 -20.13 -36.03
C ILE A 249 -19.21 -20.44 -37.48
N ASP A 250 -20.20 -20.82 -38.29
CA ASP A 250 -20.01 -21.20 -39.70
C ASP A 250 -19.67 -20.00 -40.61
N SER A 251 -19.98 -18.77 -40.18
CA SER A 251 -19.69 -17.55 -40.93
C SER A 251 -18.38 -16.90 -40.49
N ASP A 252 -17.41 -16.85 -41.41
CA ASP A 252 -16.13 -16.18 -41.17
C ASP A 252 -16.31 -14.68 -40.89
N ASP A 253 -17.20 -14.01 -41.62
CA ASP A 253 -17.51 -12.59 -41.42
C ASP A 253 -18.07 -12.31 -40.00
N GLU A 254 -18.97 -13.17 -39.51
CA GLU A 254 -19.51 -13.03 -38.16
C GLU A 254 -18.43 -13.28 -37.09
N SER A 255 -17.57 -14.29 -37.31
CA SER A 255 -16.46 -14.59 -36.41
C SER A 255 -15.46 -13.43 -36.32
N MET A 256 -15.08 -12.86 -37.48
CA MET A 256 -14.17 -11.71 -37.56
C MET A 256 -14.76 -10.46 -36.92
N ARG A 257 -16.06 -10.22 -37.09
CA ARG A 257 -16.74 -9.10 -36.45
C ARG A 257 -16.66 -9.22 -34.92
N LYS A 258 -16.92 -10.40 -34.36
CA LYS A 258 -16.82 -10.65 -32.90
C LYS A 258 -15.39 -10.45 -32.38
N VAL A 259 -14.38 -10.96 -33.10
CA VAL A 259 -12.96 -10.76 -32.72
C VAL A 259 -12.63 -9.27 -32.68
N LYS A 260 -13.01 -8.50 -33.71
CA LYS A 260 -12.80 -7.04 -33.73
C LYS A 260 -13.49 -6.33 -32.57
N GLU A 261 -14.74 -6.67 -32.29
CA GLU A 261 -15.50 -6.09 -31.18
C GLU A 261 -14.84 -6.36 -29.83
N TRP A 262 -14.31 -7.56 -29.61
CA TRP A 262 -13.62 -7.92 -28.38
C TRP A 262 -12.27 -7.20 -28.23
N VAL A 263 -11.47 -7.14 -29.31
CA VAL A 263 -10.18 -6.43 -29.32
C VAL A 263 -10.39 -4.94 -29.07
N GLU A 264 -11.38 -4.32 -29.70
CA GLU A 264 -11.67 -2.90 -29.48
C GLU A 264 -12.18 -2.62 -28.06
N ARG A 265 -13.00 -3.52 -27.49
CA ARG A 265 -13.40 -3.43 -26.07
C ARG A 265 -12.19 -3.48 -25.13
N GLU A 266 -11.25 -4.39 -25.37
CA GLU A 266 -10.02 -4.49 -24.57
C GLU A 266 -9.11 -3.26 -24.77
N ARG A 267 -9.08 -2.71 -25.99
CA ARG A 267 -8.35 -1.48 -26.35
C ARG A 267 -8.93 -0.24 -25.67
N GLU A 268 -10.24 -0.15 -25.54
CA GLU A 268 -10.90 0.89 -24.74
C GLU A 268 -10.55 0.69 -23.26
N GLY A 269 -10.72 -0.55 -22.79
CA GLY A 269 -10.40 -1.03 -21.44
C GLY A 269 -11.17 -0.29 -20.34
N THR A 270 -10.88 -0.65 -19.10
CA THR A 270 -11.52 -0.02 -17.94
C THR A 270 -10.61 1.00 -17.30
N SER A 271 -11.23 2.02 -16.66
CA SER A 271 -10.49 3.11 -16.02
C SER A 271 -9.57 2.61 -14.90
N TYR A 272 -9.99 1.56 -14.20
CA TYR A 272 -9.31 0.99 -13.05
C TYR A 272 -8.18 -0.02 -13.41
N LEU A 273 -8.12 -0.53 -14.65
CA LEU A 273 -7.03 -1.39 -15.15
C LEU A 273 -6.06 -0.69 -16.10
N LYS A 274 -6.05 0.65 -16.13
CA LYS A 274 -5.27 1.42 -17.12
C LYS A 274 -3.79 1.05 -17.17
N VAL A 275 -3.18 0.69 -16.03
CA VAL A 275 -1.77 0.30 -15.96
C VAL A 275 -1.50 -1.04 -16.66
N SER A 276 -2.44 -1.98 -16.57
CA SER A 276 -2.34 -3.34 -17.12
C SER A 276 -2.87 -3.45 -18.54
N GLN A 277 -3.64 -2.45 -19.00
CA GLN A 277 -4.36 -2.46 -20.26
C GLN A 277 -3.53 -2.90 -21.47
N LYS A 278 -2.30 -2.38 -21.61
CA LYS A 278 -1.44 -2.76 -22.74
C LYS A 278 -1.11 -4.26 -22.75
N LYS A 279 -0.87 -4.84 -21.56
CA LYS A 279 -0.55 -6.27 -21.43
C LYS A 279 -1.79 -7.13 -21.62
N LEU A 280 -2.93 -6.68 -21.09
CA LEU A 280 -4.23 -7.34 -21.31
C LEU A 280 -4.54 -7.43 -22.79
N LEU A 281 -4.47 -6.29 -23.52
CA LEU A 281 -4.66 -6.26 -24.96
C LEU A 281 -3.74 -7.23 -25.71
N GLN A 282 -2.45 -7.28 -25.35
CA GLN A 282 -1.50 -8.20 -25.97
C GLN A 282 -1.87 -9.67 -25.74
N VAL A 283 -2.30 -10.03 -24.53
CA VAL A 283 -2.75 -11.39 -24.19
C VAL A 283 -4.01 -11.75 -24.97
N SER A 284 -4.99 -10.84 -25.01
CA SER A 284 -6.25 -11.04 -25.72
C SER A 284 -6.05 -11.19 -27.22
N GLU A 285 -5.24 -10.32 -27.85
CA GLU A 285 -4.88 -10.43 -29.26
C GLU A 285 -4.16 -11.74 -29.56
N HIS A 286 -3.20 -12.15 -28.71
CA HIS A 286 -2.47 -13.40 -28.90
C HIS A 286 -3.40 -14.63 -28.90
N GLU A 287 -4.31 -14.74 -27.92
CA GLU A 287 -5.22 -15.89 -27.81
C GLU A 287 -6.23 -15.94 -28.96
N LEU A 288 -6.74 -14.78 -29.39
CA LEU A 288 -7.69 -14.69 -30.49
C LEU A 288 -7.04 -14.97 -31.86
N LEU A 289 -5.86 -14.38 -32.14
CA LEU A 289 -5.16 -14.54 -33.42
C LEU A 289 -4.58 -15.93 -33.62
N THR A 290 -3.98 -16.52 -32.57
CA THR A 290 -3.40 -17.87 -32.66
C THR A 290 -4.43 -18.89 -33.13
N LYS A 291 -5.70 -18.74 -32.71
CA LYS A 291 -6.76 -19.66 -33.08
C LYS A 291 -7.37 -19.38 -34.44
N GLN A 292 -7.42 -18.13 -34.88
CA GLN A 292 -7.86 -17.80 -36.22
C GLN A 292 -6.91 -18.40 -37.28
N VAL A 293 -5.60 -18.28 -37.06
CA VAL A 293 -4.58 -18.94 -37.90
C VAL A 293 -4.75 -20.47 -37.89
N ILE A 294 -5.09 -21.07 -36.75
CA ILE A 294 -5.33 -22.53 -36.67
C ILE A 294 -6.61 -22.93 -37.43
N LYS A 295 -7.68 -22.12 -37.39
CA LYS A 295 -8.93 -22.37 -38.13
C LYS A 295 -8.66 -22.36 -39.63
N GLU A 296 -8.02 -21.31 -40.13
CA GLU A 296 -7.65 -21.16 -41.55
C GLU A 296 -6.78 -22.33 -42.03
N GLN A 297 -5.77 -22.74 -41.25
CA GLN A 297 -4.93 -23.89 -41.57
C GLN A 297 -5.68 -25.24 -41.56
N HIS A 298 -6.72 -25.39 -40.76
CA HIS A 298 -7.53 -26.61 -40.72
C HIS A 298 -8.45 -26.71 -41.93
N GLU A 299 -9.07 -25.59 -42.32
CA GLU A 299 -9.94 -25.50 -43.50
C GLU A 299 -9.17 -25.72 -44.80
N GLU A 300 -7.97 -25.14 -44.94
CA GLU A 300 -7.07 -25.41 -46.08
C GLU A 300 -6.70 -26.90 -46.17
N LYS A 301 -6.47 -27.56 -45.03
CA LYS A 301 -6.19 -29.01 -44.98
C LYS A 301 -7.39 -29.86 -45.35
N LEU A 302 -8.61 -29.44 -44.99
CA LEU A 302 -9.84 -30.14 -45.36
C LEU A 302 -10.14 -29.98 -46.85
N GLN A 303 -10.00 -28.77 -47.40
CA GLN A 303 -10.18 -28.50 -48.83
C GLN A 303 -9.17 -29.26 -49.69
N SER A 304 -7.88 -29.22 -49.32
CA SER A 304 -6.85 -29.98 -50.03
C SER A 304 -7.08 -31.49 -49.98
N ARG A 305 -7.55 -32.04 -48.85
CA ARG A 305 -7.88 -33.46 -48.74
C ARG A 305 -9.13 -33.87 -49.54
N ALA A 306 -10.13 -32.99 -49.65
CA ALA A 306 -11.31 -33.23 -50.46
C ALA A 306 -10.96 -33.25 -51.96
N LEU A 307 -10.14 -32.31 -52.43
CA LEU A 307 -9.65 -32.28 -53.81
C LEU A 307 -8.87 -33.55 -54.20
N MET A 308 -8.10 -34.13 -53.27
CA MET A 308 -7.32 -35.35 -53.50
C MET A 308 -8.14 -36.65 -53.40
N ALA A 309 -9.41 -36.58 -53.00
CA ALA A 309 -10.31 -37.74 -52.88
C ALA A 309 -11.27 -37.89 -54.07
N ASP A 310 -11.41 -36.84 -54.89
CA ASP A 310 -12.23 -36.81 -56.11
C ASP A 310 -11.44 -37.11 -57.41
N GLU A 311 -10.11 -37.35 -57.30
CA GLU A 311 -9.24 -37.90 -58.37
C GLU A 311 -9.09 -39.42 -58.28
#